data_AF-A0A8J6FVD2-F1
#
_entry.id   AF-A0A8J6FVD2-F1
#
_cell.length_a   1.000
_cell.length_b   1.000
_cell.length_c   1.000
_cell.angle_alpha   90.00
_cell.angle_beta   90.00
_cell.angle_gamma   90.00
#
_symmetry.space_group_name_H-M   'P 1'
#
loop_
_entity.id
_entity.type
_entity.pdbx_description
1 polymer ?
#
loop_
_entity_poly.entity_id
_entity_poly.type
_entity_poly.pdbx_seq_one_letter_code
_entity_poly.pdbx_strand_id
1 'polypeptide(L)'
;MEDEAPGATLKPLVFRVDESAPRVVQSILLEHGCDQFDEQHQDMEEWNLFWRTSSFRMAEHVNVKPWQRLNHHPGTTTLNRKSCLAKSLAHMRRLYGKSLYEFTPLTFIMPRDYTKFVAEYFKEKQVLGTKPTYWICKPAELSRGREIIIFSDIRDLIFKGTHVVQKYIYNPLLVGRPLTIYMYREGLVRFATEKFDLGNLAHLTNSSINQSGASYEKIKEGVGQGCKLTLSRLFSYLRNWDVDDLRLWRKINHMVILTVLALAPTVPAAYNCFELFGFDILIDDNLKPWLLEVNDSPALSLDCSTDVSVK
;
A
#
# COMPACT_ATOMS: atom_id res chain seq x y z
N MET A 1 37.25 -26.66 -35.13
CA MET A 1 36.19 -27.25 -34.31
C MET A 1 36.29 -26.57 -32.97
N GLU A 2 35.68 -25.40 -32.88
CA GLU A 2 35.45 -24.73 -31.59
C GLU A 2 34.15 -25.30 -31.06
N ASP A 3 34.21 -25.89 -29.88
CA ASP A 3 33.06 -26.38 -29.11
C ASP A 3 32.25 -25.16 -28.68
N GLU A 4 31.12 -24.90 -29.36
CA GLU A 4 30.10 -23.99 -28.84
C GLU A 4 29.51 -24.63 -27.59
N ALA A 5 29.75 -24.00 -26.43
CA ALA A 5 29.07 -24.35 -25.20
C ALA A 5 27.55 -24.34 -25.44
N PRO A 6 26.80 -25.38 -25.02
CA PRO A 6 25.36 -25.41 -25.22
C PRO A 6 24.76 -24.19 -24.55
N GLY A 7 24.08 -23.35 -25.34
CA GLY A 7 23.39 -22.17 -24.83
C GLY A 7 22.49 -22.60 -23.68
N ALA A 8 22.72 -22.05 -22.49
CA ALA A 8 21.94 -22.35 -21.31
C ALA A 8 20.47 -21.99 -21.61
N THR A 9 19.67 -23.00 -21.92
CA THR A 9 18.22 -22.86 -21.98
C THR A 9 17.78 -22.46 -20.57
N LEU A 10 17.39 -21.18 -20.41
CA LEU A 10 16.82 -20.68 -19.18
C LEU A 10 15.64 -21.60 -18.82
N LYS A 11 15.74 -22.32 -17.71
CA LYS A 11 14.62 -23.08 -17.17
C LYS A 11 13.43 -22.13 -17.00
N PRO A 12 12.22 -22.53 -17.42
CA PRO A 12 11.02 -21.75 -17.18
C PRO A 12 10.82 -21.52 -15.67
N LEU A 13 10.17 -20.42 -15.33
CA LEU A 13 9.78 -20.15 -13.95
C LEU A 13 8.69 -21.13 -13.55
N VAL A 14 8.74 -21.61 -12.31
CA VAL A 14 7.79 -22.58 -11.78
C VAL A 14 6.84 -21.90 -10.80
N PHE A 15 5.54 -22.05 -11.00
CA PHE A 15 4.53 -21.52 -10.09
C PHE A 15 3.81 -22.64 -9.32
N ARG A 16 3.59 -22.39 -8.04
CA ARG A 16 2.81 -23.23 -7.14
C ARG A 16 1.49 -22.54 -6.80
N VAL A 17 0.43 -23.32 -6.74
CA VAL A 17 -0.91 -22.88 -6.34
C VAL A 17 -1.53 -23.86 -5.36
N ASP A 18 -2.43 -23.38 -4.51
CA ASP A 18 -3.35 -24.25 -3.78
C ASP A 18 -4.72 -24.33 -4.49
N GLU A 19 -5.63 -25.14 -3.95
CA GLU A 19 -6.99 -25.31 -4.50
C GLU A 19 -7.81 -24.00 -4.52
N SER A 20 -7.42 -23.01 -3.72
CA SER A 20 -8.10 -21.72 -3.64
C SER A 20 -7.67 -20.73 -4.72
N ALA A 21 -6.58 -21.01 -5.43
CA ALA A 21 -6.02 -20.10 -6.41
C ALA A 21 -6.95 -19.93 -7.63
N PRO A 22 -7.25 -18.68 -8.05
CA PRO A 22 -8.13 -18.45 -9.20
C PRO A 22 -7.57 -19.04 -10.49
N ARG A 23 -8.43 -19.71 -11.27
CA ARG A 23 -8.04 -20.35 -12.55
C ARG A 23 -7.40 -19.36 -13.53
N VAL A 24 -7.88 -18.11 -13.58
CA VAL A 24 -7.33 -17.08 -14.46
C VAL A 24 -5.84 -16.82 -14.19
N VAL A 25 -5.41 -16.86 -12.93
CA VAL A 25 -4.00 -16.69 -12.57
C VAL A 25 -3.17 -17.83 -13.13
N GLN A 26 -3.65 -19.07 -12.99
CA GLN A 26 -2.96 -20.25 -13.53
C GLN A 26 -2.86 -20.17 -15.05
N SER A 27 -3.95 -19.82 -15.75
CA SER A 27 -3.96 -19.66 -17.21
C SER A 27 -2.97 -18.60 -17.69
N ILE A 28 -2.91 -17.43 -17.03
CA ILE A 28 -1.99 -16.35 -17.39
C ILE A 28 -0.54 -16.78 -17.18
N LEU A 29 -0.23 -17.47 -16.07
CA LEU A 29 1.13 -17.93 -15.79
C LEU A 29 1.60 -18.95 -16.83
N LEU A 30 0.74 -19.89 -17.21
CA LEU A 30 1.02 -20.86 -18.28
C LEU A 30 1.22 -20.16 -19.64
N GLU A 31 0.38 -19.18 -19.98
CA GLU A 31 0.51 -18.40 -21.22
C GLU A 31 1.83 -17.62 -21.29
N HIS A 32 2.36 -17.19 -20.13
CA HIS A 32 3.65 -16.50 -20.03
C HIS A 32 4.84 -17.46 -19.92
N GLY A 33 4.65 -18.76 -20.18
CA GLY A 33 5.71 -19.76 -20.22
C GLY A 33 6.22 -20.18 -18.85
N CYS A 34 5.41 -20.04 -17.79
CA CYS A 34 5.71 -20.62 -16.49
C CYS A 34 5.16 -22.06 -16.41
N ASP A 35 5.90 -22.95 -15.76
CA ASP A 35 5.46 -24.32 -15.51
C ASP A 35 4.74 -24.43 -14.17
N GLN A 36 3.72 -25.27 -14.09
CA GLN A 36 3.05 -25.57 -12.83
C GLN A 36 3.91 -26.54 -12.00
N PHE A 37 4.06 -26.25 -10.71
CA PHE A 37 4.82 -27.07 -9.78
C PHE A 37 4.23 -28.49 -9.68
N ASP A 38 5.08 -29.50 -9.86
CA ASP A 38 4.74 -30.91 -9.75
C ASP A 38 5.44 -31.55 -8.55
N GLU A 39 4.65 -31.83 -7.51
CA GLU A 39 5.13 -32.45 -6.25
C GLU A 39 5.73 -33.85 -6.45
N GLN A 40 5.49 -34.52 -7.58
CA GLN A 40 6.02 -35.86 -7.85
C GLN A 40 7.40 -35.84 -8.51
N HIS A 41 7.73 -34.76 -9.22
CA HIS A 41 8.91 -34.68 -10.08
C HIS A 41 9.88 -33.57 -9.70
N GLN A 42 9.52 -32.70 -8.74
CA GLN A 42 10.32 -31.55 -8.32
C GLN A 42 10.57 -31.55 -6.81
N ASP A 43 11.72 -31.01 -6.40
CA ASP A 43 12.01 -30.78 -5.00
C ASP A 43 11.04 -29.75 -4.40
N MET A 44 10.65 -29.90 -3.14
CA MET A 44 9.67 -29.05 -2.44
C MET A 44 10.03 -27.55 -2.38
N GLU A 45 11.28 -27.20 -2.67
CA GLU A 45 11.80 -25.84 -2.71
C GLU A 45 11.96 -25.28 -4.15
N GLU A 46 11.79 -26.11 -5.19
CA GLU A 46 11.97 -25.76 -6.61
C GLU A 46 10.71 -25.08 -7.20
N TRP A 47 10.36 -23.94 -6.63
CA TRP A 47 9.33 -23.05 -7.17
C TRP A 47 9.79 -21.59 -7.10
N ASN A 48 9.18 -20.72 -7.90
CA ASN A 48 9.51 -19.30 -7.99
C ASN A 48 8.37 -18.41 -7.48
N LEU A 49 7.13 -18.78 -7.75
CA LEU A 49 5.94 -18.06 -7.29
C LEU A 49 5.02 -19.03 -6.55
N PHE A 50 4.58 -18.68 -5.35
CA PHE A 50 3.49 -19.39 -4.69
C PHE A 50 2.30 -18.43 -4.54
N TRP A 51 1.23 -18.75 -5.26
CA TRP A 51 -0.03 -18.00 -5.22
C TRP A 51 -1.11 -18.76 -4.45
N ARG A 52 -1.80 -18.06 -3.55
CA ARG A 52 -3.02 -18.55 -2.90
C ARG A 52 -3.97 -17.42 -2.54
N THR A 53 -5.19 -17.76 -2.13
CA THR A 53 -6.18 -16.77 -1.69
C THR A 53 -6.14 -16.54 -0.17
N SER A 54 -5.47 -17.42 0.60
CA SER A 54 -5.39 -17.32 2.06
C SER A 54 -4.04 -16.75 2.54
N SER A 55 -3.98 -16.07 3.68
CA SER A 55 -2.70 -15.54 4.20
C SER A 55 -1.68 -16.62 4.52
N PHE A 56 -0.41 -16.33 4.25
CA PHE A 56 0.77 -17.08 4.70
C PHE A 56 0.97 -17.04 6.21
N ARG A 57 1.31 -18.20 6.80
CA ARG A 57 1.77 -18.30 8.19
C ARG A 57 3.14 -17.64 8.28
N MET A 58 3.48 -17.09 9.44
CA MET A 58 4.78 -16.44 9.65
C MET A 58 5.96 -17.38 9.35
N ALA A 59 5.85 -18.67 9.70
CA ALA A 59 6.87 -19.66 9.39
C ALA A 59 7.12 -19.82 7.88
N GLU A 60 6.08 -19.68 7.05
CA GLU A 60 6.21 -19.77 5.60
C GLU A 60 6.99 -18.56 5.06
N HIS A 61 6.74 -17.36 5.58
CA HIS A 61 7.49 -16.15 5.22
C HIS A 61 8.97 -16.21 5.60
N VAL A 62 9.30 -16.80 6.75
CA VAL A 62 10.69 -16.92 7.23
C VAL A 62 11.49 -17.91 6.38
N ASN A 63 10.84 -18.94 5.84
CA ASN A 63 11.51 -20.01 5.10
C ASN A 63 11.63 -19.74 3.58
N VAL A 64 11.15 -18.60 3.09
CA VAL A 64 11.20 -18.24 1.66
C VAL A 64 12.65 -18.05 1.20
N LYS A 65 13.04 -18.75 0.13
CA LYS A 65 14.37 -18.64 -0.48
C LYS A 65 14.49 -17.36 -1.32
N PRO A 66 15.72 -16.89 -1.62
CA PRO A 66 15.94 -15.66 -2.39
C PRO A 66 15.25 -15.59 -3.77
N TRP A 67 15.01 -16.75 -4.42
CA TRP A 67 14.34 -16.86 -5.73
C TRP A 67 12.82 -17.07 -5.66
N GLN A 68 12.28 -17.28 -4.46
CA GLN A 68 10.86 -17.56 -4.22
C GLN A 68 10.09 -16.28 -3.92
N ARG A 69 8.83 -16.22 -4.33
CA ARG A 69 7.92 -15.09 -4.10
C ARG A 69 6.56 -15.55 -3.62
N LEU A 70 5.99 -14.86 -2.64
CA LEU A 70 4.63 -15.08 -2.12
C LEU A 70 3.72 -13.91 -2.52
N ASN A 71 2.46 -14.20 -2.85
CA ASN A 71 1.49 -13.18 -3.29
C ASN A 71 0.79 -12.42 -2.16
N HIS A 72 1.17 -12.64 -0.90
CA HIS A 72 0.72 -11.84 0.24
C HIS A 72 1.88 -11.43 1.14
N HIS A 73 1.76 -10.25 1.74
CA HIS A 73 2.66 -9.81 2.82
C HIS A 73 2.22 -10.39 4.18
N PRO A 74 3.15 -10.57 5.15
CA PRO A 74 2.77 -11.00 6.49
C PRO A 74 1.83 -9.99 7.15
N GLY A 75 0.72 -10.48 7.71
CA GLY A 75 -0.21 -9.65 8.49
C GLY A 75 -1.16 -8.77 7.67
N THR A 76 -1.21 -8.89 6.34
CA THR A 76 -2.18 -8.15 5.51
C THR A 76 -3.63 -8.55 5.74
N THR A 77 -3.91 -9.75 6.27
CA THR A 77 -5.28 -10.13 6.68
C THR A 77 -5.86 -9.28 7.82
N THR A 78 -5.00 -8.55 8.55
CA THR A 78 -5.45 -7.56 9.53
C THR A 78 -6.10 -6.34 8.87
N LEU A 79 -5.89 -6.13 7.56
CA LEU A 79 -6.40 -5.01 6.75
C LEU A 79 -7.88 -5.17 6.40
N ASN A 80 -8.30 -6.38 6.04
CA ASN A 80 -9.69 -6.68 5.64
C ASN A 80 -10.71 -6.45 6.77
N ARG A 81 -10.24 -6.31 8.02
CA ARG A 81 -11.11 -5.98 9.14
C ARG A 81 -11.37 -4.48 9.13
N LYS A 82 -12.58 -4.08 8.73
CA LYS A 82 -13.09 -2.68 8.73
C LYS A 82 -12.69 -1.90 9.99
N SER A 83 -12.67 -2.56 11.14
CA SER A 83 -12.26 -1.99 12.43
C SER A 83 -10.77 -1.63 12.52
N CYS A 84 -9.87 -2.39 11.88
CA CYS A 84 -8.43 -2.12 11.85
C CYS A 84 -8.08 -1.02 10.85
N LEU A 85 -8.66 -1.05 9.64
CA LEU A 85 -8.52 0.05 8.66
C LEU A 85 -8.97 1.38 9.27
N ALA A 86 -10.12 1.40 9.95
CA ALA A 86 -10.62 2.59 10.64
C ALA A 86 -9.66 3.08 11.74
N LYS A 87 -9.04 2.17 12.51
CA LYS A 87 -8.04 2.54 13.53
C LYS A 87 -6.78 3.13 12.91
N SER A 88 -6.24 2.53 11.84
CA SER A 88 -5.05 3.04 11.15
C SER A 88 -5.32 4.40 10.50
N LEU A 89 -6.45 4.56 9.80
CA LEU A 89 -6.83 5.84 9.20
C LEU A 89 -7.14 6.91 10.27
N ALA A 90 -7.76 6.54 11.39
CA ALA A 90 -7.99 7.46 12.50
C ALA A 90 -6.68 7.85 13.20
N HIS A 91 -5.74 6.91 13.34
CA HIS A 91 -4.40 7.18 13.87
C HIS A 91 -3.64 8.14 12.96
N MET A 92 -3.62 7.89 11.65
CA MET A 92 -3.03 8.81 10.66
C MET A 92 -3.70 10.19 10.70
N ARG A 93 -5.04 10.25 10.75
CA ARG A 93 -5.77 11.52 10.83
C ARG A 93 -5.44 12.30 12.12
N ARG A 94 -5.17 11.62 13.22
CA ARG A 94 -4.73 12.23 14.49
C ARG A 94 -3.27 12.67 14.44
N LEU A 95 -2.38 11.87 13.86
CA LEU A 95 -0.96 12.19 13.74
C LEU A 95 -0.71 13.34 12.76
N TYR A 96 -1.49 13.43 11.68
CA TYR A 96 -1.23 14.32 10.55
C TYR A 96 -2.34 15.35 10.30
N GLY A 97 -3.26 15.56 11.25
CA GLY A 97 -4.39 16.49 11.09
C GLY A 97 -3.95 17.93 10.74
N LYS A 98 -4.60 18.55 9.73
CA LYS A 98 -4.56 19.94 9.20
C LYS A 98 -3.22 20.74 9.08
N SER A 99 -2.13 20.40 9.77
CA SER A 99 -0.86 21.13 9.73
C SER A 99 0.17 20.43 8.83
N LEU A 100 0.09 20.75 7.55
CA LEU A 100 1.12 20.47 6.54
C LEU A 100 2.39 21.35 6.71
N TYR A 101 2.82 21.67 7.94
CA TYR A 101 3.86 22.68 8.21
C TYR A 101 4.72 22.48 9.49
N GLU A 102 5.07 21.25 9.86
CA GLU A 102 6.16 21.00 10.86
C GLU A 102 7.19 19.99 10.33
N PHE A 103 7.74 20.25 9.15
CA PHE A 103 8.78 19.40 8.53
C PHE A 103 10.20 19.69 9.05
N THR A 104 10.37 20.65 9.96
CA THR A 104 11.66 21.01 10.54
C THR A 104 11.68 20.75 12.04
N PRO A 105 12.63 19.96 12.55
CA PRO A 105 12.80 19.82 14.00
C PRO A 105 13.15 21.15 14.66
N LEU A 106 12.74 21.31 15.92
CA LEU A 106 13.00 22.50 16.72
C LEU A 106 14.50 22.82 16.77
N THR A 107 14.87 24.06 16.48
CA THR A 107 16.25 24.48 16.22
C THR A 107 16.59 25.81 16.91
N PHE A 108 17.80 25.92 17.46
CA PHE A 108 18.34 27.08 18.17
C PHE A 108 19.73 27.46 17.64
N ILE A 109 20.03 28.75 17.54
CA ILE A 109 21.34 29.24 17.08
C ILE A 109 22.17 29.69 18.27
N MET A 110 23.29 29.02 18.51
CA MET A 110 24.21 29.27 19.61
C MET A 110 25.30 30.28 19.21
N PRO A 111 25.76 31.16 20.12
CA PRO A 111 25.32 31.32 21.52
C PRO A 111 24.03 32.15 21.68
N ARG A 112 23.53 32.78 20.61
CA ARG A 112 22.43 33.76 20.64
C ARG A 112 21.16 33.26 21.34
N ASP A 113 20.77 32.02 21.10
CA ASP A 113 19.55 31.40 21.61
C ASP A 113 19.80 30.46 22.80
N TYR A 114 20.96 30.55 23.47
CA TYR A 114 21.34 29.64 24.56
C TYR A 114 20.31 29.60 25.69
N THR A 115 19.84 30.76 26.17
CA THR A 115 18.85 30.83 27.26
C THR A 115 17.52 30.21 26.86
N LYS A 116 17.11 30.37 25.59
CA LYS A 116 15.89 29.75 25.05
C LYS A 116 16.03 28.23 24.95
N PHE A 117 17.19 27.75 24.49
CA PHE A 117 17.50 26.32 24.45
C PHE A 117 17.47 25.70 25.85
N VAL A 118 18.14 26.32 26.83
CA VAL A 118 18.19 25.84 28.22
C VAL A 118 16.79 25.75 28.83
N ALA A 119 15.95 26.78 28.61
CA ALA A 119 14.58 26.79 29.09
C ALA A 119 13.76 25.62 28.51
N GLU A 120 13.85 25.37 27.19
CA GLU A 120 13.14 24.26 26.56
C GLU A 120 13.68 22.88 26.99
N TYR A 121 15.00 22.74 27.11
CA TYR A 121 15.65 21.50 27.58
C TYR A 121 15.13 21.08 28.97
N PHE A 122 15.08 22.01 29.93
CA PHE A 122 14.61 21.70 31.28
C PHE A 122 13.10 21.49 31.37
N LYS A 123 12.32 22.21 30.56
CA LYS A 123 10.87 21.99 30.44
C LYS A 123 10.56 20.57 29.96
N GLU A 124 11.29 20.05 28.97
CA GLU A 124 11.09 18.67 28.49
C GLU A 124 11.52 17.61 29.52
N LYS A 125 12.60 17.87 30.30
CA LYS A 125 13.08 16.93 31.32
C LYS A 125 12.19 16.80 32.57
N GLN A 126 11.33 17.78 32.84
CA GLN A 126 10.44 17.77 34.02
C GLN A 126 9.18 16.91 33.83
N VAL A 127 8.92 16.40 32.62
CA VAL A 127 7.76 15.56 32.36
C VAL A 127 8.05 14.13 32.84
N LEU A 128 7.44 13.74 33.96
CA LEU A 128 7.60 12.39 34.53
C LEU A 128 7.11 11.31 33.55
N GLY A 129 7.96 10.29 33.30
CA GLY A 129 7.59 9.10 32.51
C GLY A 129 7.84 9.18 31.00
N THR A 130 8.49 10.24 30.50
CA THR A 130 8.84 10.36 29.08
C THR A 130 10.19 9.70 28.75
N LYS A 131 10.33 9.22 27.51
CA LYS A 131 11.60 8.70 26.97
C LYS A 131 12.65 9.83 26.93
N PRO A 132 13.95 9.52 27.05
CA PRO A 132 15.00 10.53 26.98
C PRO A 132 14.95 11.30 25.65
N THR A 133 14.94 12.64 25.71
CA THR A 133 15.08 13.50 24.54
C THR A 133 16.55 13.61 24.14
N TYR A 134 16.83 13.46 22.85
CA TYR A 134 18.15 13.67 22.28
C TYR A 134 18.19 14.97 21.46
N TRP A 135 19.36 15.58 21.44
CA TRP A 135 19.68 16.81 20.71
C TRP A 135 20.92 16.59 19.86
N ILE A 136 21.03 17.31 18.75
CA ILE A 136 22.20 17.30 17.87
C ILE A 136 22.75 18.72 17.77
N CYS A 137 24.04 18.91 18.06
CA CYS A 137 24.74 20.18 17.89
C CYS A 137 25.66 20.09 16.66
N LYS A 138 25.59 21.10 15.79
CA LYS A 138 26.33 21.17 14.53
C LYS A 138 26.99 22.54 14.40
N PRO A 139 28.27 22.64 14.02
CA PRO A 139 28.90 23.93 13.68
C PRO A 139 28.21 24.58 12.46
N ALA A 140 28.09 25.91 12.47
CA ALA A 140 27.38 26.64 11.40
C ALA A 140 28.15 26.73 10.08
N GLU A 141 29.49 26.71 10.14
CA GLU A 141 30.37 26.97 8.98
C GLU A 141 31.14 25.75 8.49
N LEU A 142 30.98 24.58 9.12
CA LEU A 142 31.71 23.36 8.76
C LEU A 142 30.81 22.36 8.02
N SER A 143 31.41 21.64 7.07
CA SER A 143 30.77 20.57 6.29
C SER A 143 31.46 19.21 6.50
N ARG A 144 30.83 18.14 5.99
CA ARG A 144 31.29 16.73 6.06
C ARG A 144 31.20 16.07 7.44
N GLY A 145 30.27 16.52 8.30
CA GLY A 145 29.98 15.85 9.58
C GLY A 145 31.03 16.05 10.68
N ARG A 146 32.00 16.95 10.48
CA ARG A 146 33.02 17.27 11.47
C ARG A 146 32.39 18.03 12.66
N GLU A 147 32.76 17.65 13.87
CA GLU A 147 32.34 18.27 15.14
C GLU A 147 30.82 18.22 15.43
N ILE A 148 30.10 17.28 14.81
CA ILE A 148 28.70 17.01 15.17
C ILE A 148 28.66 16.16 16.44
N ILE A 149 27.89 16.60 17.43
CA ILE A 149 27.64 15.84 18.66
C ILE A 149 26.14 15.56 18.81
N ILE A 150 25.80 14.36 19.26
CA ILE A 150 24.45 14.00 19.71
C ILE A 150 24.52 13.84 21.23
N PHE A 151 23.62 14.49 21.95
CA PHE A 151 23.64 14.52 23.41
C PHE A 151 22.24 14.46 24.00
N SER A 152 22.15 13.88 25.20
CA SER A 152 20.94 13.90 26.04
C SER A 152 21.16 14.62 27.37
N ASP A 153 22.43 14.74 27.80
CA ASP A 153 22.81 15.53 28.96
C ASP A 153 23.39 16.87 28.50
N ILE A 154 22.88 17.96 29.03
CA ILE A 154 23.35 19.31 28.70
C ILE A 154 24.83 19.53 29.04
N ARG A 155 25.41 18.74 29.96
CA ARG A 155 26.84 18.80 30.29
C ARG A 155 27.73 18.36 29.14
N ASP A 156 27.20 17.55 28.23
CA ASP A 156 27.92 17.08 27.05
C ASP A 156 27.86 18.10 25.89
N LEU A 157 27.08 19.19 26.04
CA LEU A 157 27.01 20.25 25.05
C LEU A 157 28.28 21.11 25.10
N ILE A 158 29.18 20.85 24.15
CA ILE A 158 30.40 21.62 23.94
C ILE A 158 30.29 22.30 22.57
N PHE A 159 30.50 23.61 22.52
CA PHE A 159 30.51 24.38 21.27
C PHE A 159 31.51 25.54 21.35
N LYS A 160 32.13 25.88 20.21
CA LYS A 160 33.06 27.01 20.08
C LYS A 160 32.65 27.88 18.90
N GLY A 161 32.20 29.10 19.14
CA GLY A 161 31.64 29.96 18.10
C GLY A 161 30.22 29.55 17.69
N THR A 162 29.80 29.89 16.47
CA THR A 162 28.40 29.74 16.03
C THR A 162 28.03 28.29 15.75
N HIS A 163 27.01 27.79 16.45
CA HIS A 163 26.51 26.41 16.30
C HIS A 163 24.99 26.39 16.19
N VAL A 164 24.46 25.30 15.66
CA VAL A 164 23.04 25.00 15.59
C VAL A 164 22.76 23.81 16.49
N VAL A 165 21.92 24.01 17.51
CA VAL A 165 21.40 22.94 18.35
C VAL A 165 19.97 22.62 17.90
N GLN A 166 19.71 21.36 17.58
CA GLN A 166 18.46 20.92 17.00
C GLN A 166 17.96 19.66 17.70
N LYS A 167 16.64 19.48 17.82
CA LYS A 167 16.06 18.25 18.36
C LYS A 167 16.45 17.06 17.47
N TYR A 168 17.07 16.03 18.05
CA TYR A 168 17.52 14.87 17.29
C TYR A 168 16.37 13.90 17.07
N ILE A 169 16.15 13.54 15.80
CA ILE A 169 15.19 12.50 15.41
C ILE A 169 15.87 11.15 15.66
N TYR A 170 15.72 10.63 16.88
CA TYR A 170 16.41 9.42 17.35
C TYR A 170 15.80 8.12 16.81
N ASN A 171 14.64 8.20 16.15
CA ASN A 171 13.90 7.09 15.57
C ASN A 171 13.68 7.30 14.05
N PRO A 172 14.73 7.48 13.25
CA PRO A 172 14.58 7.61 11.81
C PRO A 172 14.00 6.32 11.22
N LEU A 173 13.17 6.44 10.20
CA LEU A 173 12.75 5.28 9.41
C LEU A 173 13.99 4.72 8.70
N LEU A 174 14.40 3.50 9.06
CA LEU A 174 15.46 2.78 8.36
C LEU A 174 14.83 2.12 7.12
N VAL A 175 15.05 2.72 5.95
CA VAL A 175 14.40 2.28 4.71
C VAL A 175 15.21 1.13 4.09
N GLY A 176 14.67 -0.09 4.13
CA GLY A 176 14.95 -1.14 3.13
C GLY A 176 14.43 -0.71 1.75
N ARG A 177 14.37 -1.59 0.73
CA ARG A 177 13.87 -1.21 -0.62
C ARG A 177 12.56 -0.39 -0.53
N PRO A 178 12.45 0.75 -1.23
CA PRO A 178 11.35 1.70 -1.06
C PRO A 178 9.99 1.04 -1.36
N LEU A 179 8.97 1.41 -0.57
CA LEU A 179 7.58 1.01 -0.83
C LEU A 179 7.22 1.39 -2.27
N THR A 180 6.87 0.39 -3.07
CA THR A 180 6.50 0.58 -4.47
C THR A 180 5.03 0.23 -4.64
N ILE A 181 4.23 1.19 -5.12
CA ILE A 181 2.79 1.03 -5.33
C ILE A 181 2.52 1.14 -6.83
N TYR A 182 1.90 0.11 -7.40
CA TYR A 182 1.42 0.12 -8.78
C TYR A 182 -0.09 0.26 -8.79
N MET A 183 -0.59 1.14 -9.67
CA MET A 183 -2.02 1.34 -9.89
C MET A 183 -2.37 0.80 -11.27
N TYR A 184 -3.25 -0.19 -11.32
CA TYR A 184 -3.75 -0.67 -12.60
C TYR A 184 -4.62 0.42 -13.25
N ARG A 185 -4.49 0.58 -14.57
CA ARG A 185 -5.18 1.66 -15.31
C ARG A 185 -6.65 1.34 -15.58
N GLU A 186 -7.03 0.08 -15.42
CA GLU A 186 -8.41 -0.38 -15.51
C GLU A 186 -8.97 -0.80 -14.16
N GLY A 187 -10.29 -0.98 -14.13
CA GLY A 187 -11.03 -1.44 -12.97
C GLY A 187 -12.47 -1.79 -13.31
N LEU A 188 -13.15 -2.37 -12.33
CA LEU A 188 -14.57 -2.73 -12.45
C LEU A 188 -15.44 -1.70 -11.75
N VAL A 189 -16.31 -1.03 -12.51
CA VAL A 189 -17.36 -0.17 -11.98
C VAL A 189 -18.64 -0.99 -11.85
N ARG A 190 -19.10 -1.19 -10.62
CA ARG A 190 -20.28 -2.00 -10.30
C ARG A 190 -21.49 -1.10 -10.09
N PHE A 191 -22.55 -1.37 -10.84
CA PHE A 191 -23.83 -0.68 -10.69
C PHE A 191 -24.82 -1.56 -9.94
N ALA A 192 -25.73 -0.91 -9.22
CA ALA A 192 -26.92 -1.57 -8.72
C ALA A 192 -27.83 -2.02 -9.86
N THR A 193 -28.50 -3.14 -9.63
CA THR A 193 -29.49 -3.71 -10.56
C THR A 193 -30.77 -2.89 -10.65
N GLU A 194 -31.14 -2.20 -9.58
CA GLU A 194 -32.32 -1.34 -9.48
C GLU A 194 -31.96 0.16 -9.44
N LYS A 195 -32.97 1.02 -9.65
CA LYS A 195 -32.80 2.46 -9.43
C LYS A 195 -32.62 2.72 -7.93
N PHE A 196 -31.75 3.68 -7.62
CA PHE A 196 -31.47 4.06 -6.25
C PHE A 196 -32.75 4.56 -5.57
N ASP A 197 -33.07 3.96 -4.43
CA ASP A 197 -34.11 4.36 -3.49
C ASP A 197 -33.61 4.07 -2.06
N LEU A 198 -33.96 4.93 -1.11
CA LEU A 198 -33.60 4.76 0.30
C LEU A 198 -34.44 3.65 0.97
N GLY A 199 -35.55 3.25 0.35
CA GLY A 199 -36.45 2.20 0.85
C GLY A 199 -36.05 0.76 0.53
N ASN A 200 -35.05 0.53 -0.34
CA ASN A 200 -34.65 -0.82 -0.77
C ASN A 200 -33.13 -1.05 -0.67
N LEU A 201 -32.70 -2.31 -0.92
CA LEU A 201 -31.29 -2.70 -0.93
C LEU A 201 -30.55 -2.33 -2.22
N ALA A 202 -31.15 -1.51 -3.10
CA ALA A 202 -30.55 -1.08 -4.37
C ALA A 202 -29.30 -0.19 -4.18
N HIS A 203 -28.92 0.14 -2.95
CA HIS A 203 -27.69 0.84 -2.62
C HIS A 203 -26.47 -0.09 -2.48
N LEU A 204 -26.66 -1.41 -2.40
CA LEU A 204 -25.58 -2.39 -2.30
C LEU A 204 -25.17 -2.86 -3.71
N THR A 205 -23.94 -2.57 -4.12
CA THR A 205 -23.42 -2.87 -5.47
C THR A 205 -22.60 -4.17 -5.54
N ASN A 206 -22.52 -4.91 -4.43
CA ASN A 206 -21.80 -6.19 -4.37
C ASN A 206 -22.39 -7.19 -5.37
N SER A 207 -21.54 -7.86 -6.12
CA SER A 207 -21.97 -8.84 -7.12
C SER A 207 -22.74 -10.01 -6.49
N SER A 208 -22.36 -10.47 -5.29
CA SER A 208 -23.08 -11.53 -4.57
C SER A 208 -24.51 -11.17 -4.19
N ILE A 209 -24.80 -9.89 -3.98
CA ILE A 209 -26.15 -9.39 -3.65
C ILE A 209 -26.95 -9.15 -4.93
N ASN A 210 -26.29 -8.69 -5.99
CA ASN A 210 -26.96 -8.36 -7.25
C ASN A 210 -27.16 -9.57 -8.17
N GLN A 211 -26.38 -10.64 -8.05
CA GLN A 211 -26.49 -11.85 -8.86
C GLN A 211 -27.86 -12.54 -8.76
N SER A 212 -28.54 -12.42 -7.63
CA SER A 212 -29.88 -13.00 -7.42
C SER A 212 -31.04 -12.10 -7.88
N GLY A 213 -30.75 -10.87 -8.32
CA GLY A 213 -31.77 -9.92 -8.76
C GLY A 213 -32.28 -10.24 -10.17
N ALA A 214 -33.60 -10.14 -10.40
CA ALA A 214 -34.26 -10.42 -11.69
C ALA A 214 -33.77 -9.57 -12.88
N SER A 215 -32.98 -8.53 -12.61
CA SER A 215 -32.41 -7.62 -13.62
C SER A 215 -30.91 -7.85 -13.87
N TYR A 216 -30.25 -8.80 -13.17
CA TYR A 216 -28.81 -9.05 -13.31
C TYR A 216 -28.41 -9.61 -14.68
N GLU A 217 -29.22 -10.53 -15.21
CA GLU A 217 -29.03 -11.10 -16.55
C GLU A 217 -29.44 -10.14 -17.67
N LYS A 218 -30.17 -9.07 -17.36
CA LYS A 218 -30.59 -8.07 -18.35
C LYS A 218 -29.42 -7.15 -18.69
N ILE A 219 -29.15 -6.98 -19.98
CA ILE A 219 -28.20 -5.98 -20.47
C ILE A 219 -28.79 -4.60 -20.17
N LYS A 220 -28.19 -3.87 -19.24
CA LYS A 220 -28.60 -2.50 -18.93
C LYS A 220 -28.01 -1.56 -19.97
N GLU A 221 -28.87 -0.80 -20.64
CA GLU A 221 -28.48 0.16 -21.66
C GLU A 221 -27.41 1.12 -21.11
N GLY A 222 -26.30 1.27 -21.83
CA GLY A 222 -25.13 2.07 -21.41
C GLY A 222 -24.19 1.42 -20.38
N VAL A 223 -24.59 0.36 -19.68
CA VAL A 223 -23.74 -0.31 -18.65
C VAL A 223 -23.23 -1.68 -19.13
N GLY A 224 -24.07 -2.45 -19.83
CA GLY A 224 -23.73 -3.81 -20.30
C GLY A 224 -24.22 -4.94 -19.37
N GLN A 225 -23.75 -6.16 -19.63
CA GLN A 225 -24.15 -7.38 -18.91
C GLN A 225 -23.56 -7.43 -17.49
N GLY A 226 -24.32 -7.97 -16.52
CA GLY A 226 -23.89 -8.14 -15.13
C GLY A 226 -23.78 -6.84 -14.33
N CYS A 227 -24.32 -5.74 -14.87
CA CYS A 227 -24.24 -4.40 -14.28
C CYS A 227 -22.80 -3.93 -13.99
N LYS A 228 -21.84 -4.36 -14.83
CA LYS A 228 -20.42 -3.99 -14.72
C LYS A 228 -19.96 -3.19 -15.92
N LEU A 229 -19.22 -2.12 -15.68
CA LEU A 229 -18.58 -1.29 -16.70
C LEU A 229 -17.06 -1.23 -16.45
N THR A 230 -16.26 -1.10 -17.51
CA THR A 230 -14.82 -0.80 -17.36
C THR A 230 -14.62 0.62 -16.82
N LEU A 231 -13.54 0.81 -16.07
CA LEU A 231 -13.20 2.11 -15.51
C LEU A 231 -12.93 3.14 -16.61
N SER A 232 -12.26 2.75 -17.70
CA SER A 232 -12.07 3.63 -18.87
C SER A 232 -13.37 4.11 -19.50
N ARG A 233 -14.41 3.27 -19.54
CA ARG A 233 -15.72 3.66 -20.08
C ARG A 233 -16.41 4.65 -19.15
N LEU A 234 -16.34 4.47 -17.83
CA LEU A 234 -16.82 5.47 -16.87
C LEU A 234 -16.12 6.81 -17.09
N PHE A 235 -14.79 6.83 -17.15
CA PHE A 235 -14.04 8.06 -17.40
C PHE A 235 -14.39 8.71 -18.74
N SER A 236 -14.69 7.90 -19.77
CA SER A 236 -15.19 8.41 -21.06
C SER A 236 -16.57 9.07 -20.93
N TYR A 237 -17.49 8.50 -20.16
CA TYR A 237 -18.79 9.13 -19.89
C TYR A 237 -18.65 10.45 -19.12
N LEU A 238 -17.78 10.48 -18.10
CA LEU A 238 -17.51 11.69 -17.33
C LEU A 238 -16.98 12.82 -18.22
N ARG A 239 -16.03 12.53 -19.12
CA ARG A 239 -15.54 13.52 -20.09
C ARG A 239 -16.64 14.05 -21.00
N ASN A 240 -17.54 13.18 -21.47
CA ASN A 240 -18.68 13.59 -22.29
C ASN A 240 -19.71 14.45 -21.53
N TRP A 241 -19.70 14.40 -20.19
CA TRP A 241 -20.51 15.25 -19.32
C TRP A 241 -19.75 16.48 -18.79
N ASP A 242 -18.63 16.83 -19.41
CA ASP A 242 -17.78 17.97 -19.03
C ASP A 242 -17.25 17.91 -17.59
N VAL A 243 -17.05 16.68 -17.09
CA VAL A 243 -16.44 16.43 -15.78
C VAL A 243 -14.92 16.29 -15.93
N ASP A 244 -14.16 16.97 -15.05
CA ASP A 244 -12.70 16.82 -14.90
C ASP A 244 -12.36 15.46 -14.28
N ASP A 245 -12.27 14.49 -15.17
CA ASP A 245 -12.06 13.08 -14.92
C ASP A 245 -10.62 12.81 -14.42
N LEU A 246 -9.64 13.59 -14.92
CA LEU A 246 -8.26 13.60 -14.42
C LEU A 246 -8.15 14.01 -12.95
N ARG A 247 -8.92 15.02 -12.53
CA ARG A 247 -8.95 15.44 -11.12
C ARG A 247 -9.56 14.37 -10.23
N LEU A 248 -10.60 13.68 -10.68
CA LEU A 248 -11.16 12.53 -9.95
C LEU A 248 -10.12 11.40 -9.82
N TRP A 249 -9.42 11.06 -10.90
CA TRP A 249 -8.36 10.05 -10.86
C TRP A 249 -7.22 10.42 -9.91
N ARG A 250 -6.80 11.69 -9.87
CA ARG A 250 -5.81 12.18 -8.88
C ARG A 250 -6.28 12.00 -7.44
N LYS A 251 -7.55 12.30 -7.14
CA LYS A 251 -8.13 12.07 -5.81
C LYS A 251 -8.11 10.58 -5.42
N ILE A 252 -8.45 9.69 -6.37
CA ILE A 252 -8.42 8.23 -6.17
C ILE A 252 -6.98 7.75 -5.91
N ASN A 253 -6.01 8.13 -6.74
CA ASN A 253 -4.60 7.77 -6.54
C ASN A 253 -4.09 8.24 -5.18
N HIS A 254 -4.39 9.49 -4.80
CA HIS A 254 -3.98 10.04 -3.51
C HIS A 254 -4.58 9.24 -2.34
N MET A 255 -5.85 8.86 -2.43
CA MET A 255 -6.52 8.00 -1.44
C MET A 255 -5.84 6.65 -1.31
N VAL A 256 -5.52 5.98 -2.42
CA VAL A 256 -4.84 4.67 -2.39
C VAL A 256 -3.45 4.81 -1.77
N ILE A 257 -2.65 5.79 -2.23
CA ILE A 257 -1.30 6.03 -1.70
C ILE A 257 -1.33 6.28 -0.19
N LEU A 258 -2.20 7.18 0.29
CA LEU A 258 -2.32 7.47 1.73
C LEU A 258 -2.78 6.24 2.52
N THR A 259 -3.67 5.44 1.94
CA THR A 259 -4.14 4.21 2.59
C THR A 259 -3.00 3.22 2.72
N VAL A 260 -2.24 2.94 1.66
CA VAL A 260 -1.11 2.01 1.74
C VAL A 260 0.00 2.55 2.66
N LEU A 261 0.29 3.85 2.63
CA LEU A 261 1.26 4.49 3.54
C LEU A 261 0.85 4.38 5.01
N ALA A 262 -0.45 4.46 5.31
CA ALA A 262 -0.97 4.24 6.65
C ALA A 262 -0.73 2.81 7.17
N LEU A 263 -0.60 1.85 6.25
CA LEU A 263 -0.53 0.42 6.54
C LEU A 263 0.89 -0.12 6.51
N ALA A 264 1.75 0.44 5.66
CA ALA A 264 3.12 -0.02 5.48
C ALA A 264 3.91 -0.18 6.80
N PRO A 265 3.80 0.71 7.81
CA PRO A 265 4.51 0.54 9.08
C PRO A 265 4.04 -0.66 9.91
N THR A 266 2.83 -1.16 9.68
CA THR A 266 2.24 -2.31 10.41
C THR A 266 2.60 -3.66 9.79
N VAL A 267 3.10 -3.66 8.56
CA VAL A 267 3.47 -4.86 7.82
C VAL A 267 4.95 -5.17 8.08
N PRO A 268 5.30 -6.35 8.61
CA PRO A 268 6.69 -6.75 8.76
C PRO A 268 7.44 -6.71 7.43
N ALA A 269 8.71 -6.33 7.46
CA ALA A 269 9.54 -6.30 6.27
C ALA A 269 9.68 -7.72 5.68
N ALA A 270 9.15 -7.91 4.47
CA ALA A 270 9.24 -9.15 3.72
C ALA A 270 9.61 -8.85 2.26
N TYR A 271 10.86 -9.16 1.90
CA TYR A 271 11.44 -8.78 0.60
C TYR A 271 10.98 -9.66 -0.57
N ASN A 272 10.40 -10.82 -0.27
CA ASN A 272 9.96 -11.83 -1.23
C ASN A 272 8.44 -11.87 -1.38
N CYS A 273 7.77 -10.75 -1.12
CA CYS A 273 6.32 -10.66 -1.16
C CYS A 273 5.87 -9.52 -2.08
N PHE A 274 4.71 -9.72 -2.69
CA PHE A 274 3.90 -8.67 -3.30
C PHE A 274 2.45 -8.86 -2.84
N GLU A 275 1.56 -7.94 -3.21
CA GLU A 275 0.17 -7.99 -2.77
C GLU A 275 -0.73 -7.37 -3.86
N LEU A 276 -1.86 -8.03 -4.13
CA LEU A 276 -2.86 -7.53 -5.07
C LEU A 276 -4.07 -7.03 -4.27
N PHE A 277 -4.20 -5.72 -4.14
CA PHE A 277 -5.33 -5.11 -3.42
C PHE A 277 -6.50 -4.79 -4.35
N GLY A 278 -7.72 -5.12 -3.91
CA GLY A 278 -8.97 -4.56 -4.42
C GLY A 278 -9.43 -3.38 -3.58
N PHE A 279 -9.50 -2.18 -4.16
CA PHE A 279 -10.02 -0.99 -3.50
C PHE A 279 -11.47 -0.74 -3.90
N ASP A 280 -12.38 -0.81 -2.94
CA ASP A 280 -13.79 -0.51 -3.16
C ASP A 280 -14.04 0.96 -2.85
N ILE A 281 -14.29 1.74 -3.90
CA ILE A 281 -14.41 3.21 -3.84
C ILE A 281 -15.80 3.61 -4.34
N LEU A 282 -16.50 4.39 -3.53
CA LEU A 282 -17.75 5.04 -3.90
C LEU A 282 -17.48 6.48 -4.34
N ILE A 283 -18.11 6.93 -5.43
CA ILE A 283 -18.05 8.33 -5.88
C ILE A 283 -19.41 8.96 -5.62
N ASP A 284 -19.45 10.06 -4.89
CA ASP A 284 -20.69 10.80 -4.65
C ASP A 284 -21.05 11.78 -5.78
N ASP A 285 -22.21 12.41 -5.66
CA ASP A 285 -22.75 13.42 -6.59
C ASP A 285 -21.86 14.67 -6.71
N ASN A 286 -20.99 14.92 -5.73
CA ASN A 286 -19.99 15.98 -5.72
C ASN A 286 -18.63 15.54 -6.29
N LEU A 287 -18.56 14.35 -6.91
CA LEU A 287 -17.34 13.75 -7.47
C LEU A 287 -16.22 13.63 -6.43
N LYS A 288 -16.60 13.33 -5.19
CA LYS A 288 -15.67 12.98 -4.12
C LYS A 288 -15.62 11.46 -3.99
N PRO A 289 -14.43 10.86 -4.11
CA PRO A 289 -14.26 9.45 -3.82
C PRO A 289 -14.27 9.21 -2.30
N TRP A 290 -14.87 8.10 -1.90
CA TRP A 290 -14.94 7.60 -0.54
C TRP A 290 -14.44 6.16 -0.52
N LEU A 291 -13.40 5.89 0.29
CA LEU A 291 -12.92 4.53 0.50
C LEU A 291 -13.93 3.77 1.35
N LEU A 292 -14.47 2.67 0.83
CA LEU A 292 -15.39 1.80 1.56
C LEU A 292 -14.62 0.68 2.27
N GLU A 293 -13.80 -0.03 1.50
CA GLU A 293 -12.99 -1.14 1.99
C GLU A 293 -11.78 -1.40 1.10
N VAL A 294 -10.82 -2.14 1.64
CA VAL A 294 -9.64 -2.66 0.94
C VAL A 294 -9.62 -4.16 1.17
N ASN A 295 -9.55 -4.91 0.07
CA ASN A 295 -9.54 -6.36 0.05
C ASN A 295 -8.15 -6.85 -0.38
N ASP A 296 -7.47 -7.66 0.42
CA ASP A 296 -6.18 -8.31 0.08
C ASP A 296 -6.31 -9.53 -0.85
N SER A 297 -7.55 -9.94 -1.13
CA SER A 297 -7.88 -11.09 -1.98
C SER A 297 -9.06 -10.76 -2.89
N PRO A 298 -8.90 -9.82 -3.84
CA PRO A 298 -9.99 -9.42 -4.72
C PRO A 298 -10.47 -10.61 -5.57
N ALA A 299 -11.79 -10.68 -5.79
CA ALA A 299 -12.38 -11.76 -6.59
C ALA A 299 -11.94 -11.70 -8.05
N LEU A 300 -11.26 -12.75 -8.51
CA LEU A 300 -10.77 -12.92 -9.88
C LEU A 300 -11.66 -13.86 -10.73
N SER A 301 -12.95 -14.00 -10.38
CA SER A 301 -13.93 -14.73 -11.21
C SER A 301 -14.18 -14.01 -12.53
N LEU A 302 -14.46 -14.76 -13.60
CA LEU A 302 -14.72 -14.24 -14.94
C LEU A 302 -16.18 -14.49 -15.32
N ASP A 303 -17.09 -13.67 -14.79
CA ASP A 303 -18.54 -13.90 -14.91
C ASP A 303 -19.14 -13.24 -16.17
N CYS A 304 -18.51 -12.19 -16.69
CA CYS A 304 -18.90 -11.53 -17.93
C CYS A 304 -17.70 -11.02 -18.73
N SER A 305 -17.94 -10.56 -19.96
CA SER A 305 -16.89 -10.03 -20.85
C SER A 305 -16.12 -8.86 -20.25
N THR A 306 -16.77 -8.03 -19.43
CA THR A 306 -16.11 -6.94 -18.69
C THR A 306 -15.08 -7.50 -17.70
N ASP A 307 -15.37 -8.60 -17.00
CA ASP A 307 -14.40 -9.24 -16.11
C ASP A 307 -13.18 -9.73 -16.90
N VAL A 308 -13.39 -10.41 -18.02
CA VAL A 308 -12.32 -10.93 -18.90
C VAL A 308 -11.42 -9.82 -19.44
N SER A 309 -11.99 -8.64 -19.74
CA SER A 309 -11.19 -7.52 -20.25
C SER A 309 -10.31 -6.83 -19.20
N VAL A 310 -10.65 -6.97 -17.91
CA VAL A 310 -9.99 -6.25 -16.82
C VAL A 310 -9.05 -7.14 -16.02
N LYS A 311 -9.38 -8.43 -15.84
CA LYS A 311 -8.65 -9.39 -15.01
C LYS A 311 -7.79 -10.31 -15.86
#